data_AF-J9GPX6-F1
#
_entry.id   AF-J9GPX6-F1
#
_cell.length_a   1.000
_cell.length_b   1.000
_cell.length_c   1.000
_cell.angle_alpha   90.00
_cell.angle_beta   90.00
_cell.angle_gamma   90.00
#
_symmetry.space_group_name_H-M   'P 1'
#
loop_
_entity.id
_entity.type
_entity.pdbx_description
1 polymer ?
#
loop_
_entity_poly.entity_id
_entity_poly.type
_entity_poly.pdbx_seq_one_letter_code
_entity_poly.pdbx_strand_id
1 'polypeptide(L)'
;MASFNESVINILYCMTIKILLGTSLMCLTAYSKVPPTLPLTLNDLHTQLTFPSSYSSYSSFSRDSLFAFNDPSRQKKHYGKAILGTVGMNVGVWAFDRYIMNEDFAKISWKSVRRNIKNGFVWDNDQFSTNLFAHPYHGNLYFNAARSNGLNFWESAPYALGGSLMWEIAAEVEPPAINDLVATTIGGIALGEMTHRLSSLVLDDSKRGFARFTREFLGTLICPMRGLNRMISGDMWKVRHQYYRYHDYEKIPVTFSIGIGNRYLADDNHLFRGEHNPYVDIRMQYGNAFDCENNQPYDYFTGRFSLGLSKNQPLINQINLMGKLWSTTFDTSTDVNMLFGFFQHFNYYDSEEVIDGSGRIPYKISEAASLGPGIIYQYPQVNSLVNLEQRIFVSGILLGGSLTDYYNIIDRNYNMGSGYSIKNNTIMNFGKHGLFALNLGFYHIFSWKGYEHKDLETVDPLHLNAQGDKGNVMLAVINPIIELQLNPHFKANIESSYYYRQTHYAHHPDVTYKTFETRLGLLYQF
;
A
#
# COMPACT_ATOMS: atom_id res chain seq x y z
N MET A 1 -12.96 41.40 -1.75
CA MET A 1 -12.95 40.01 -2.29
C MET A 1 -12.00 39.06 -1.55
N ALA A 2 -11.35 39.46 -0.44
CA ALA A 2 -10.50 38.57 0.36
C ALA A 2 -11.23 37.85 1.51
N SER A 3 -12.43 38.28 1.92
CA SER A 3 -13.19 37.68 3.04
C SER A 3 -14.11 36.51 2.66
N PHE A 4 -14.29 36.23 1.36
CA PHE A 4 -15.17 35.15 0.90
C PHE A 4 -14.46 33.79 0.77
N ASN A 5 -13.11 33.78 0.59
CA ASN A 5 -12.32 32.55 0.46
C ASN A 5 -12.02 31.86 1.81
N GLU A 6 -11.79 32.61 2.90
CA GLU A 6 -11.66 32.02 4.24
C GLU A 6 -12.96 31.36 4.73
N SER A 7 -14.11 31.84 4.24
CA SER A 7 -15.42 31.30 4.60
C SER A 7 -15.66 29.91 3.99
N VAL A 8 -15.25 29.66 2.75
CA VAL A 8 -15.43 28.36 2.07
C VAL A 8 -14.47 27.30 2.62
N ILE A 9 -13.22 27.67 2.94
CA ILE A 9 -12.24 26.77 3.57
C ILE A 9 -12.71 26.41 5.00
N ASN A 10 -13.20 27.38 5.78
CA ASN A 10 -13.80 27.09 7.09
C ASN A 10 -15.08 26.25 6.99
N ILE A 11 -15.87 26.38 5.91
CA ILE A 11 -17.05 25.56 5.66
C ILE A 11 -16.67 24.12 5.26
N LEU A 12 -15.64 23.91 4.44
CA LEU A 12 -15.12 22.57 4.10
C LEU A 12 -14.42 21.90 5.29
N TYR A 13 -13.67 22.66 6.09
CA TYR A 13 -13.06 22.18 7.33
C TYR A 13 -14.14 21.85 8.37
N CYS A 14 -15.16 22.71 8.54
CA CYS A 14 -16.32 22.43 9.38
C CYS A 14 -17.22 21.32 8.84
N MET A 15 -17.40 21.16 7.53
CA MET A 15 -18.18 20.05 6.94
C MET A 15 -17.42 18.74 7.09
N THR A 16 -16.11 18.72 6.89
CA THR A 16 -15.30 17.51 7.10
C THR A 16 -15.31 17.11 8.58
N ILE A 17 -15.15 18.07 9.51
CA ILE A 17 -15.28 17.82 10.95
C ILE A 17 -16.72 17.46 11.35
N LYS A 18 -17.75 18.10 10.79
CA LYS A 18 -19.16 17.77 11.07
C LYS A 18 -19.64 16.50 10.39
N ILE A 19 -19.01 16.05 9.32
CA ILE A 19 -19.25 14.74 8.69
C ILE A 19 -18.49 13.67 9.47
N LEU A 20 -17.24 13.91 9.87
CA LEU A 20 -16.46 13.02 10.76
C LEU A 20 -17.14 12.83 12.13
N LEU A 21 -17.58 13.92 12.75
CA LEU A 21 -18.36 13.89 14.00
C LEU A 21 -19.79 13.44 13.73
N GLY A 22 -20.39 13.78 12.59
CA GLY A 22 -21.78 13.49 12.26
C GLY A 22 -22.04 12.03 11.90
N THR A 23 -21.12 11.36 11.20
CA THR A 23 -21.20 9.90 10.96
C THR A 23 -20.94 9.13 12.25
N SER A 24 -19.98 9.59 13.07
CA SER A 24 -19.73 9.03 14.41
C SER A 24 -20.93 9.22 15.34
N LEU A 25 -21.56 10.40 15.35
CA LEU A 25 -22.71 10.75 16.19
C LEU A 25 -24.03 10.17 15.66
N MET A 26 -24.20 10.03 14.34
CA MET A 26 -25.33 9.30 13.72
C MET A 26 -25.22 7.80 13.98
N CYS A 27 -24.02 7.21 13.94
CA CYS A 27 -23.80 5.83 14.38
C CYS A 27 -24.05 5.67 15.88
N LEU A 28 -23.56 6.58 16.74
CA LEU A 28 -23.86 6.54 18.18
C LEU A 28 -25.35 6.75 18.51
N THR A 29 -26.07 7.59 17.76
CA THR A 29 -27.52 7.81 17.96
C THR A 29 -28.39 6.71 17.36
N ALA A 30 -27.91 5.99 16.34
CA ALA A 30 -28.51 4.74 15.89
C ALA A 30 -28.24 3.59 16.89
N TYR A 31 -27.06 3.58 17.51
CA TYR A 31 -26.66 2.62 18.55
C TYR A 31 -27.45 2.83 19.86
N SER A 32 -27.73 4.08 20.25
CA SER A 32 -28.45 4.41 21.49
C SER A 32 -29.98 4.35 21.39
N LYS A 33 -30.55 4.18 20.19
CA LYS A 33 -31.99 4.09 19.94
C LYS A 33 -32.52 2.66 19.78
N VAL A 34 -31.69 1.64 19.97
CA VAL A 34 -32.16 0.26 20.06
C VAL A 34 -32.81 0.08 21.44
N PRO A 35 -34.12 -0.20 21.54
CA PRO A 35 -34.77 -0.32 22.84
C PRO A 35 -34.21 -1.54 23.60
N PRO A 36 -34.02 -1.44 24.93
CA PRO A 36 -33.67 -2.59 25.74
C PRO A 36 -34.88 -3.52 25.79
N THR A 37 -34.89 -4.57 24.98
CA THR A 37 -35.87 -5.64 25.13
C THR A 37 -35.55 -6.44 26.40
N LEU A 38 -36.56 -6.55 27.26
CA LEU A 38 -36.56 -7.20 28.58
C LEU A 38 -35.92 -8.60 28.61
N PRO A 39 -35.50 -9.07 29.81
CA PRO A 39 -34.76 -10.33 29.96
C PRO A 39 -35.70 -11.52 29.76
N LEU A 40 -35.38 -12.38 28.79
CA LEU A 40 -35.91 -13.73 28.75
C LEU A 40 -35.00 -14.63 29.60
N THR A 41 -35.38 -14.85 30.85
CA THR A 41 -34.92 -16.01 31.60
C THR A 41 -35.66 -17.24 31.12
N LEU A 42 -34.97 -18.25 30.60
CA LEU A 42 -35.40 -19.64 30.75
C LEU A 42 -34.19 -20.57 30.65
N ASN A 43 -33.82 -21.10 31.81
CA ASN A 43 -33.11 -22.36 31.95
C ASN A 43 -33.88 -23.49 31.23
N ASP A 44 -33.14 -24.54 30.91
CA ASP A 44 -33.57 -25.89 30.52
C ASP A 44 -33.94 -26.10 29.04
N LEU A 45 -32.90 -26.41 28.26
CA LEU A 45 -32.89 -27.60 27.40
C LEU A 45 -31.45 -28.14 27.29
N HIS A 46 -31.11 -28.96 28.27
CA HIS A 46 -29.94 -29.79 28.33
C HIS A 46 -30.14 -30.98 27.37
N THR A 47 -29.21 -31.27 26.46
CA THR A 47 -28.44 -32.53 26.44
C THR A 47 -27.52 -32.68 25.22
N GLN A 48 -26.25 -32.94 25.56
CA GLN A 48 -25.29 -33.86 24.94
C GLN A 48 -24.73 -33.59 23.53
N LEU A 49 -23.52 -33.04 23.51
CA LEU A 49 -22.35 -33.69 22.90
C LEU A 49 -21.10 -33.30 23.71
N THR A 50 -20.95 -33.92 24.88
CA THR A 50 -19.68 -33.97 25.61
C THR A 50 -18.71 -34.82 24.82
N PHE A 51 -17.72 -34.20 24.17
CA PHE A 51 -16.53 -34.90 23.72
C PHE A 51 -15.59 -35.10 24.92
N PRO A 52 -14.97 -36.29 25.08
CA PRO A 52 -14.13 -36.56 26.24
C PRO A 52 -12.90 -35.64 26.22
N SER A 53 -12.73 -34.85 27.27
CA SER A 53 -11.47 -34.17 27.60
C SER A 53 -10.46 -35.22 28.11
N SER A 54 -9.88 -35.96 27.18
CA SER A 54 -8.75 -36.85 27.43
C SER A 54 -7.74 -36.77 26.29
N TYR A 55 -7.09 -35.62 26.17
CA TYR A 55 -5.74 -35.50 25.61
C TYR A 55 -4.84 -35.13 26.79
N SER A 56 -4.43 -36.09 27.62
CA SER A 56 -3.21 -36.89 27.39
C SER A 56 -2.09 -36.06 26.78
N SER A 57 -1.11 -35.81 27.65
CA SER A 57 0.18 -35.15 27.45
C SER A 57 1.05 -35.84 26.39
N TYR A 58 0.65 -35.75 25.11
CA TYR A 58 1.49 -36.10 23.97
C TYR A 58 1.55 -34.94 22.97
N SER A 59 2.75 -34.35 22.88
CA SER A 59 3.26 -33.51 21.78
C SER A 59 3.23 -31.98 21.89
N SER A 60 3.70 -31.40 23.01
CA SER A 60 4.36 -30.08 22.93
C SER A 60 5.60 -30.12 22.01
N PHE A 61 6.15 -31.30 21.74
CA PHE A 61 7.26 -31.55 20.80
C PHE A 61 6.91 -31.46 19.29
N SER A 62 5.64 -31.28 18.88
CA SER A 62 5.26 -31.40 17.45
C SER A 62 5.01 -30.08 16.70
N ARG A 63 4.67 -28.98 17.39
CA ARG A 63 4.32 -27.71 16.73
C ARG A 63 5.53 -26.82 16.45
N ASP A 64 6.47 -26.75 17.37
CA ASP A 64 7.68 -25.93 17.21
C ASP A 64 8.56 -26.43 16.06
N SER A 65 8.55 -27.75 15.81
CA SER A 65 9.26 -28.38 14.69
C SER A 65 8.56 -28.27 13.35
N LEU A 66 7.39 -27.61 13.26
CA LEU A 66 6.63 -27.47 12.01
C LEU A 66 7.08 -26.27 11.17
N PHE A 67 7.46 -25.17 11.82
CA PHE A 67 7.58 -23.87 11.19
C PHE A 67 9.02 -23.44 10.92
N ALA A 68 9.30 -23.02 9.69
CA ALA A 68 10.63 -22.60 9.23
C ALA A 68 11.27 -21.49 10.06
N PHE A 69 10.48 -20.60 10.67
CA PHE A 69 10.99 -19.54 11.54
C PHE A 69 11.50 -20.05 12.91
N ASN A 70 11.19 -21.29 13.28
CA ASN A 70 11.72 -21.97 14.47
C ASN A 70 12.97 -22.81 14.19
N ASP A 71 13.41 -22.94 12.93
CA ASP A 71 14.62 -23.69 12.57
C ASP A 71 15.88 -22.90 12.99
N PRO A 72 16.69 -23.40 13.94
CA PRO A 72 17.89 -22.69 14.41
C PRO A 72 18.89 -22.42 13.27
N SER A 73 18.94 -23.28 12.25
CA SER A 73 19.82 -23.08 11.09
C SER A 73 19.37 -21.92 10.21
N ARG A 74 18.07 -21.60 10.17
CA ARG A 74 17.46 -20.50 9.39
C ARG A 74 17.38 -19.18 10.15
N GLN A 75 17.51 -19.21 11.47
CA GLN A 75 17.61 -18.00 12.31
C GLN A 75 18.99 -17.32 12.21
N LYS A 76 19.97 -17.96 11.56
CA LYS A 76 21.30 -17.40 11.39
C LYS A 76 21.27 -16.22 10.41
N LYS A 77 21.77 -15.07 10.86
CA LYS A 77 21.82 -13.84 10.06
C LYS A 77 23.02 -13.84 9.13
N HIS A 78 22.79 -13.59 7.84
CA HIS A 78 23.83 -13.60 6.82
C HIS A 78 24.05 -12.22 6.18
N TYR A 79 24.62 -11.28 6.95
CA TYR A 79 24.90 -9.91 6.48
C TYR A 79 25.73 -9.87 5.19
N GLY A 80 26.77 -10.71 5.06
CA GLY A 80 27.59 -10.77 3.84
C GLY A 80 26.80 -11.20 2.60
N LYS A 81 25.87 -12.16 2.74
CA LYS A 81 24.98 -12.55 1.64
C LYS A 81 23.99 -11.44 1.28
N ALA A 82 23.51 -10.70 2.26
CA ALA A 82 22.64 -9.55 2.04
C ALA A 82 23.35 -8.44 1.26
N ILE A 83 24.61 -8.12 1.62
CA ILE A 83 25.43 -7.14 0.88
C ILE A 83 25.67 -7.61 -0.55
N LEU A 84 26.13 -8.86 -0.72
CA LEU A 84 26.38 -9.43 -2.05
C LEU A 84 25.09 -9.49 -2.89
N GLY A 85 23.95 -9.82 -2.28
CA GLY A 85 22.65 -9.83 -2.95
C GLY A 85 22.21 -8.44 -3.40
N THR A 86 22.43 -7.42 -2.58
CA THR A 86 22.11 -6.02 -2.93
C THR A 86 23.03 -5.52 -4.05
N VAL A 87 24.35 -5.69 -3.90
CA VAL A 87 25.31 -5.28 -4.92
C VAL A 87 25.09 -6.04 -6.23
N GLY A 88 24.88 -7.36 -6.13
CA GLY A 88 24.58 -8.21 -7.28
C GLY A 88 23.29 -7.83 -7.99
N MET A 89 22.27 -7.37 -7.26
CA MET A 89 21.04 -6.85 -7.85
C MET A 89 21.33 -5.63 -8.74
N ASN A 90 21.96 -4.57 -8.21
CA ASN A 90 22.25 -3.38 -9.02
C ASN A 90 23.15 -3.73 -10.21
N VAL A 91 24.20 -4.54 -10.01
CA VAL A 91 25.08 -4.96 -11.10
C VAL A 91 24.31 -5.72 -12.17
N GLY A 92 23.36 -6.57 -11.78
CA GLY A 92 22.50 -7.31 -12.68
C GLY A 92 21.58 -6.42 -13.50
N VAL A 93 20.85 -5.50 -12.85
CA VAL A 93 19.96 -4.55 -13.53
C VAL A 93 20.77 -3.61 -14.43
N TRP A 94 21.85 -3.02 -13.91
CA TRP A 94 22.75 -2.18 -14.68
C TRP A 94 23.31 -2.90 -15.91
N ALA A 95 23.74 -4.17 -15.78
CA ALA A 95 24.25 -4.93 -16.91
C ALA A 95 23.16 -5.21 -17.95
N PHE A 96 21.94 -5.49 -17.50
CA PHE A 96 20.78 -5.63 -18.39
C PHE A 96 20.52 -4.32 -19.16
N ASP A 97 20.45 -3.19 -18.46
CA ASP A 97 20.19 -1.90 -19.09
C ASP A 97 21.32 -1.50 -20.04
N ARG A 98 22.58 -1.76 -19.66
CA ARG A 98 23.76 -1.41 -20.45
C ARG A 98 23.91 -2.24 -21.72
N TYR A 99 23.71 -3.55 -21.62
CA TYR A 99 24.08 -4.49 -22.68
C TYR A 99 22.91 -5.07 -23.45
N ILE A 100 21.70 -5.10 -22.86
CA ILE A 100 20.49 -5.63 -23.50
C ILE A 100 19.61 -4.49 -23.97
N MET A 101 19.26 -3.56 -23.08
CA MET A 101 18.42 -2.40 -23.44
C MET A 101 19.22 -1.29 -24.14
N ASN A 102 20.54 -1.25 -23.93
CA ASN A 102 21.46 -0.25 -24.46
C ASN A 102 21.08 1.19 -24.08
N GLU A 103 20.59 1.36 -22.85
CA GLU A 103 20.17 2.65 -22.30
C GLU A 103 21.36 3.61 -22.14
N ASP A 104 21.10 4.90 -22.35
CA ASP A 104 22.12 5.95 -22.23
C ASP A 104 22.52 6.19 -20.78
N PHE A 105 21.55 6.17 -19.84
CA PHE A 105 21.80 6.36 -18.42
C PHE A 105 22.78 5.31 -17.84
N ALA A 106 22.77 4.09 -18.39
CA ALA A 106 23.59 2.97 -17.91
C ALA A 106 25.07 3.02 -18.37
N LYS A 107 25.47 3.99 -19.20
CA LYS A 107 26.84 4.10 -19.77
C LYS A 107 27.86 4.70 -18.80
N ILE A 108 27.96 4.09 -17.62
CA ILE A 108 28.74 4.59 -16.48
C ILE A 108 30.26 4.58 -16.69
N SER A 109 30.96 5.45 -15.95
CA SER A 109 32.42 5.43 -15.83
C SER A 109 32.85 5.99 -14.48
N TRP A 110 34.11 5.80 -14.07
CA TRP A 110 34.63 6.46 -12.86
C TRP A 110 34.46 7.98 -12.85
N LYS A 111 34.39 8.61 -14.03
CA LYS A 111 34.11 10.04 -14.15
C LYS A 111 32.65 10.37 -13.80
N SER A 112 31.67 9.54 -14.18
CA SER A 112 30.26 9.76 -13.80
C SER A 112 30.09 9.61 -12.30
N VAL A 113 30.64 8.56 -11.69
CA VAL A 113 30.57 8.36 -10.23
C VAL A 113 31.15 9.55 -9.47
N ARG A 114 32.35 10.02 -9.86
CA ARG A 114 32.97 11.19 -9.24
C ARG A 114 32.15 12.47 -9.43
N ARG A 115 31.50 12.62 -10.59
CA ARG A 115 30.60 13.74 -10.88
C ARG A 115 29.36 13.69 -9.99
N ASN A 116 28.72 12.53 -9.83
CA ASN A 116 27.51 12.34 -9.02
C ASN A 116 27.79 12.66 -7.55
N ILE A 117 28.93 12.18 -7.02
CA ILE A 117 29.37 12.52 -5.65
C ILE A 117 29.60 14.03 -5.48
N LYS A 118 30.18 14.71 -6.48
CA LYS A 118 30.51 16.13 -6.38
C LYS A 118 29.28 17.04 -6.52
N ASN A 119 28.37 16.70 -7.44
CA ASN A 119 27.24 17.55 -7.81
C ASN A 119 26.06 17.37 -6.85
N GLY A 120 25.95 16.21 -6.19
CA GLY A 120 24.88 15.93 -5.23
C GLY A 120 23.52 15.73 -5.89
N PHE A 121 22.49 15.67 -5.05
CA PHE A 121 21.16 15.26 -5.47
C PHE A 121 20.34 16.36 -6.15
N VAL A 122 19.54 15.97 -7.14
CA VAL A 122 18.56 16.79 -7.84
C VAL A 122 17.15 16.18 -7.71
N TRP A 123 16.13 16.90 -8.19
CA TRP A 123 14.83 16.32 -8.50
C TRP A 123 14.83 16.01 -9.99
N ASP A 124 14.62 14.74 -10.39
CA ASP A 124 14.54 14.33 -11.79
C ASP A 124 13.20 14.73 -12.44
N ASN A 125 12.97 14.24 -13.66
CA ASN A 125 11.75 14.44 -14.44
C ASN A 125 11.17 13.12 -14.95
N ASP A 126 11.33 12.05 -14.18
CA ASP A 126 10.84 10.72 -14.56
C ASP A 126 9.32 10.60 -14.46
N GLN A 127 8.78 9.61 -15.17
CA GLN A 127 7.35 9.33 -15.23
C GLN A 127 6.77 8.97 -13.86
N PHE A 128 5.48 9.24 -13.66
CA PHE A 128 4.77 9.01 -12.40
C PHE A 128 4.88 7.55 -11.93
N SER A 129 4.68 6.60 -12.85
CA SER A 129 4.80 5.17 -12.57
C SER A 129 6.22 4.74 -12.24
N THR A 130 7.23 5.39 -12.83
CA THR A 130 8.63 5.10 -12.53
C THR A 130 8.94 5.55 -11.11
N ASN A 131 8.82 6.85 -10.85
CA ASN A 131 9.17 7.49 -9.58
C ASN A 131 8.37 6.97 -8.39
N LEU A 132 7.07 6.73 -8.57
CA LEU A 132 6.16 6.47 -7.45
C LEU A 132 5.68 5.01 -7.38
N PHE A 133 6.15 4.14 -8.29
CA PHE A 133 5.96 2.69 -8.18
C PHE A 133 7.21 1.87 -8.51
N ALA A 134 7.88 2.09 -9.65
CA ALA A 134 9.05 1.29 -10.04
C ALA A 134 10.23 1.45 -9.07
N HIS A 135 10.53 2.67 -8.62
CA HIS A 135 11.54 2.92 -7.58
C HIS A 135 11.21 2.20 -6.26
N PRO A 136 10.00 2.36 -5.66
CA PRO A 136 9.56 1.53 -4.55
C PRO A 136 9.69 0.02 -4.82
N TYR A 137 9.33 -0.46 -6.01
CA TYR A 137 9.50 -1.86 -6.36
C TYR A 137 10.99 -2.27 -6.37
N HIS A 138 11.88 -1.46 -6.93
CA HIS A 138 13.32 -1.72 -6.91
C HIS A 138 13.85 -1.79 -5.46
N GLY A 139 13.41 -0.86 -4.61
CA GLY A 139 13.77 -0.86 -3.18
C GLY A 139 13.28 -2.08 -2.42
N ASN A 140 12.16 -2.68 -2.83
CA ASN A 140 11.70 -3.98 -2.32
C ASN A 140 12.79 -5.06 -2.49
N LEU A 141 13.50 -5.05 -3.64
CA LEU A 141 14.51 -6.05 -3.95
C LEU A 141 15.72 -5.90 -3.02
N TYR A 142 16.17 -4.67 -2.79
CA TYR A 142 17.24 -4.39 -1.83
C TYR A 142 16.86 -4.78 -0.40
N PHE A 143 15.66 -4.41 0.05
CA PHE A 143 15.15 -4.84 1.36
C PHE A 143 15.10 -6.37 1.46
N ASN A 144 14.59 -7.04 0.42
CA ASN A 144 14.44 -8.49 0.40
C ASN A 144 15.74 -9.27 0.20
N ALA A 145 16.80 -8.63 -0.31
CA ALA A 145 18.15 -9.19 -0.30
C ALA A 145 18.62 -9.47 1.13
N ALA A 146 18.28 -8.58 2.07
CA ALA A 146 18.54 -8.75 3.49
C ALA A 146 17.50 -9.64 4.18
N ARG A 147 16.21 -9.34 3.99
CA ARG A 147 15.11 -10.03 4.67
C ARG A 147 15.09 -11.53 4.40
N SER A 148 15.45 -11.93 3.19
CA SER A 148 15.54 -13.34 2.78
C SER A 148 16.77 -14.07 3.32
N ASN A 149 17.74 -13.34 3.89
CA ASN A 149 18.98 -13.84 4.48
C ASN A 149 18.96 -13.82 6.03
N GLY A 150 17.76 -13.86 6.62
CA GLY A 150 17.53 -14.03 8.06
C GLY A 150 17.54 -12.73 8.87
N LEU A 151 17.73 -11.57 8.24
CA LEU A 151 17.66 -10.28 8.92
C LEU A 151 16.19 -9.94 9.24
N ASN A 152 15.97 -9.23 10.34
CA ASN A 152 14.64 -8.71 10.69
C ASN A 152 14.28 -7.45 9.88
N PHE A 153 13.09 -6.90 10.10
CA PHE A 153 12.60 -5.71 9.40
C PHE A 153 13.57 -4.51 9.48
N TRP A 154 13.96 -4.13 10.69
CA TRP A 154 14.82 -2.97 10.92
C TRP A 154 16.26 -3.18 10.43
N GLU A 155 16.78 -4.40 10.53
CA GLU A 155 18.08 -4.78 9.98
C GLU A 155 18.10 -4.77 8.45
N SER A 156 16.94 -4.99 7.82
CA SER A 156 16.80 -5.01 6.36
C SER A 156 16.61 -3.61 5.76
N ALA A 157 16.06 -2.66 6.52
CA ALA A 157 15.80 -1.29 6.06
C ALA A 157 17.05 -0.55 5.51
N PRO A 158 18.23 -0.60 6.15
CA PRO A 158 19.45 0.03 5.61
C PRO A 158 19.88 -0.49 4.24
N TYR A 159 19.49 -1.71 3.85
CA TYR A 159 19.83 -2.25 2.53
C TYR A 159 19.02 -1.60 1.42
N ALA A 160 17.75 -1.24 1.68
CA ALA A 160 16.96 -0.43 0.76
C ALA A 160 17.61 0.92 0.48
N LEU A 161 18.05 1.60 1.55
CA LEU A 161 18.77 2.88 1.45
C LEU A 161 20.12 2.72 0.75
N GLY A 162 20.94 1.75 1.18
CA GLY A 162 22.28 1.55 0.63
C GLY A 162 22.27 1.10 -0.83
N GLY A 163 21.33 0.23 -1.22
CA GLY A 163 21.13 -0.21 -2.60
C GLY A 163 20.69 0.95 -3.50
N SER A 164 19.76 1.78 -3.01
CA SER A 164 19.32 2.99 -3.72
C SER A 164 20.47 3.99 -3.87
N LEU A 165 21.19 4.33 -2.79
CA LEU A 165 22.37 5.20 -2.86
C LEU A 165 23.42 4.68 -3.85
N MET A 166 23.66 3.37 -3.88
CA MET A 166 24.61 2.77 -4.81
C MET A 166 24.13 2.91 -6.26
N TRP A 167 22.83 2.78 -6.51
CA TRP A 167 22.22 2.99 -7.83
C TRP A 167 22.44 4.43 -8.30
N GLU A 168 21.91 5.40 -7.55
CA GLU A 168 21.96 6.84 -7.85
C GLU A 168 23.39 7.36 -8.07
N ILE A 169 24.35 6.89 -7.26
CA ILE A 169 25.72 7.39 -7.29
C ILE A 169 26.57 6.67 -8.32
N ALA A 170 26.35 5.38 -8.56
CA ALA A 170 27.30 4.53 -9.27
C ALA A 170 26.74 3.67 -10.41
N ALA A 171 25.42 3.53 -10.55
CA ALA A 171 24.79 2.76 -11.62
C ALA A 171 24.26 3.62 -12.78
N GLU A 172 24.35 4.96 -12.67
CA GLU A 172 23.84 5.89 -13.68
C GLU A 172 24.85 7.00 -14.03
N VAL A 173 24.69 7.58 -15.22
CA VAL A 173 25.42 8.79 -15.62
C VAL A 173 24.68 10.07 -15.27
N GLU A 174 23.37 9.97 -15.06
CA GLU A 174 22.52 11.09 -14.71
C GLU A 174 22.80 11.56 -13.27
N PRO A 175 22.47 12.82 -12.92
CA PRO A 175 22.63 13.30 -11.56
C PRO A 175 21.74 12.50 -10.60
N PRO A 176 22.23 12.15 -9.40
CA PRO A 176 21.46 11.34 -8.46
C PRO A 176 20.17 12.07 -8.03
N ALA A 177 19.07 11.36 -7.91
CA ALA A 177 17.75 11.93 -7.61
C ALA A 177 17.34 11.73 -6.15
N ILE A 178 16.97 12.83 -5.47
CA ILE A 178 16.55 12.78 -4.05
C ILE A 178 15.19 12.12 -3.89
N ASN A 179 14.27 12.34 -4.83
CA ASN A 179 12.98 11.67 -4.82
C ASN A 179 13.15 10.16 -4.98
N ASP A 180 14.01 9.73 -5.89
CA ASP A 180 14.22 8.31 -6.14
C ASP A 180 14.86 7.62 -4.96
N LEU A 181 15.83 8.28 -4.32
CA LEU A 181 16.40 7.82 -3.07
C LEU A 181 15.33 7.57 -1.99
N VAL A 182 14.43 8.53 -1.80
CA VAL A 182 13.38 8.45 -0.76
C VAL A 182 12.29 7.46 -1.14
N ALA A 183 11.80 7.47 -2.38
CA ALA A 183 10.77 6.57 -2.88
C ALA A 183 11.24 5.11 -2.86
N THR A 184 12.45 4.86 -3.39
CA THR A 184 13.09 3.54 -3.37
C THR A 184 13.27 3.06 -1.95
N THR A 185 13.78 3.91 -1.05
CA THR A 185 14.03 3.48 0.33
C THR A 185 12.74 3.19 1.09
N ILE A 186 11.88 4.20 1.27
CA ILE A 186 10.74 4.10 2.19
C ILE A 186 9.60 3.27 1.57
N GLY A 187 9.26 3.53 0.31
CA GLY A 187 8.28 2.73 -0.42
C GLY A 187 8.75 1.28 -0.61
N GLY A 188 10.05 1.08 -0.83
CA GLY A 188 10.64 -0.26 -0.95
C GLY A 188 10.66 -1.06 0.34
N ILE A 189 10.82 -0.43 1.50
CA ILE A 189 10.64 -1.11 2.80
C ILE A 189 9.20 -1.63 2.95
N ALA A 190 8.19 -0.81 2.58
CA ALA A 190 6.79 -1.19 2.68
C ALA A 190 6.43 -2.37 1.76
N LEU A 191 6.76 -2.24 0.47
CA LEU A 191 6.55 -3.31 -0.52
C LEU A 191 7.39 -4.55 -0.18
N GLY A 192 8.62 -4.36 0.29
CA GLY A 192 9.56 -5.42 0.62
C GLY A 192 9.05 -6.33 1.73
N GLU A 193 8.61 -5.77 2.85
CA GLU A 193 8.10 -6.57 3.98
C GLU A 193 6.78 -7.27 3.62
N MET A 194 5.86 -6.59 2.92
CA MET A 194 4.62 -7.20 2.47
C MET A 194 4.87 -8.38 1.52
N THR A 195 5.66 -8.17 0.47
CA THR A 195 6.01 -9.24 -0.48
C THR A 195 6.74 -10.40 0.21
N HIS A 196 7.64 -10.12 1.15
CA HIS A 196 8.30 -11.17 1.93
C HIS A 196 7.30 -12.05 2.68
N ARG A 197 6.34 -11.43 3.39
CA ARG A 197 5.31 -12.14 4.17
C ARG A 197 4.33 -12.87 3.29
N LEU A 198 3.89 -12.27 2.18
CA LEU A 198 3.01 -12.92 1.21
C LEU A 198 3.68 -14.14 0.56
N SER A 199 4.98 -14.05 0.27
CA SER A 199 5.75 -15.20 -0.24
C SER A 199 5.80 -16.35 0.79
N SER A 200 5.83 -16.06 2.10
CA SER A 200 5.73 -17.10 3.14
C SER A 200 4.39 -17.85 3.12
N LEU A 201 3.29 -17.22 2.67
CA LEU A 201 1.97 -17.85 2.67
C LEU A 201 1.89 -19.04 1.71
N VAL A 202 2.64 -18.98 0.61
CA VAL A 202 2.57 -19.99 -0.47
C VAL A 202 3.64 -21.07 -0.35
N LEU A 203 4.76 -20.81 0.33
CA LEU A 203 5.89 -21.74 0.42
C LEU A 203 5.61 -22.92 1.39
N ASP A 204 5.98 -24.13 0.95
CA ASP A 204 5.89 -25.36 1.75
C ASP A 204 6.98 -26.36 1.31
N ASP A 205 7.95 -26.62 2.20
CA ASP A 205 9.09 -27.53 1.97
C ASP A 205 8.76 -29.01 2.02
N SER A 206 7.54 -29.40 2.41
CA SER A 206 7.12 -30.81 2.38
C SER A 206 6.72 -31.29 0.98
N LYS A 207 6.45 -30.36 0.05
CA LYS A 207 5.86 -30.67 -1.26
C LYS A 207 6.91 -31.13 -2.28
N ARG A 208 6.44 -31.88 -3.27
CA ARG A 208 7.24 -32.43 -4.39
C ARG A 208 6.54 -32.18 -5.73
N GLY A 209 7.28 -32.35 -6.84
CA GLY A 209 6.75 -32.29 -8.20
C GLY A 209 6.08 -30.94 -8.52
N PHE A 210 4.98 -30.97 -9.27
CA PHE A 210 4.28 -29.77 -9.72
C PHE A 210 3.76 -28.89 -8.57
N ALA A 211 3.37 -29.50 -7.44
CA ALA A 211 2.93 -28.76 -6.25
C ALA A 211 4.07 -27.97 -5.59
N ARG A 212 5.31 -28.45 -5.68
CA ARG A 212 6.51 -27.71 -5.25
C ARG A 212 6.84 -26.60 -6.24
N PHE A 213 6.87 -26.94 -7.53
CA PHE A 213 7.15 -25.97 -8.60
C PHE A 213 6.22 -24.76 -8.52
N THR A 214 4.91 -24.98 -8.44
CA THR A 214 3.91 -23.89 -8.37
C THR A 214 4.11 -22.98 -7.15
N ARG A 215 4.45 -23.54 -5.98
CA ARG A 215 4.71 -22.76 -4.75
C ARG A 215 5.98 -21.96 -4.82
N GLU A 216 7.07 -22.53 -5.33
CA GLU A 216 8.33 -21.82 -5.53
C GLU A 216 8.18 -20.74 -6.61
N PHE A 217 7.46 -21.03 -7.70
CA PHE A 217 7.17 -20.08 -8.77
C PHE A 217 6.35 -18.90 -8.24
N LEU A 218 5.19 -19.15 -7.61
CA LEU A 218 4.36 -18.09 -7.02
C LEU A 218 5.12 -17.31 -5.93
N GLY A 219 5.86 -18.02 -5.07
CA GLY A 219 6.67 -17.39 -4.03
C GLY A 219 7.76 -16.48 -4.60
N THR A 220 8.34 -16.85 -5.75
CA THR A 220 9.33 -16.05 -6.48
C THR A 220 8.68 -14.87 -7.20
N LEU A 221 7.51 -15.04 -7.82
CA LEU A 221 6.78 -13.92 -8.42
C LEU A 221 6.41 -12.86 -7.39
N ILE A 222 5.98 -13.29 -6.19
CA ILE A 222 5.63 -12.39 -5.10
C ILE A 222 6.89 -11.72 -4.53
N CYS A 223 7.96 -12.48 -4.27
CA CYS A 223 9.20 -11.97 -3.68
C CYS A 223 10.42 -12.51 -4.46
N PRO A 224 10.84 -11.82 -5.54
CA PRO A 224 11.89 -12.32 -6.45
C PRO A 224 13.21 -12.62 -5.75
N MET A 225 13.65 -11.71 -4.87
CA MET A 225 14.92 -11.89 -4.15
C MET A 225 14.90 -13.07 -3.19
N ARG A 226 13.74 -13.42 -2.63
CA ARG A 226 13.60 -14.65 -1.83
C ARG A 226 13.69 -15.89 -2.71
N GLY A 227 13.02 -15.89 -3.87
CA GLY A 227 13.12 -16.95 -4.86
C GLY A 227 14.57 -17.19 -5.31
N LEU A 228 15.27 -16.11 -5.69
CA LEU A 228 16.69 -16.14 -6.06
C LEU A 228 17.56 -16.70 -4.92
N ASN A 229 17.36 -16.22 -3.69
CA ASN A 229 18.13 -16.72 -2.55
C ASN A 229 17.90 -18.22 -2.30
N ARG A 230 16.64 -18.69 -2.41
CA ARG A 230 16.30 -20.12 -2.28
C ARG A 230 16.86 -20.97 -3.41
N MET A 231 16.94 -20.43 -4.62
CA MET A 231 17.57 -21.09 -5.76
C MET A 231 19.08 -21.26 -5.52
N ILE A 232 19.77 -20.19 -5.11
CA ILE A 232 21.21 -20.19 -4.83
C ILE A 232 21.55 -21.06 -3.60
N SER A 233 20.74 -21.01 -2.54
CA SER A 233 20.94 -21.82 -1.33
C SER A 233 20.60 -23.30 -1.53
N GLY A 234 19.92 -23.64 -2.62
CA GLY A 234 19.39 -24.97 -2.89
C GLY A 234 18.12 -25.30 -2.09
N ASP A 235 17.61 -24.41 -1.23
CA ASP A 235 16.37 -24.65 -0.48
C ASP A 235 15.18 -24.86 -1.41
N MET A 236 15.14 -24.22 -2.59
CA MET A 236 14.09 -24.38 -3.60
C MET A 236 13.89 -25.86 -4.00
N TRP A 237 14.97 -26.64 -4.01
CA TRP A 237 14.99 -28.05 -4.43
C TRP A 237 14.94 -29.04 -3.26
N LYS A 238 15.16 -28.56 -2.03
CA LYS A 238 15.28 -29.41 -0.84
C LYS A 238 13.91 -29.67 -0.20
N VAL A 239 13.53 -30.95 -0.14
CA VAL A 239 12.34 -31.42 0.58
C VAL A 239 12.66 -31.59 2.07
N ARG A 240 11.77 -31.12 2.95
CA ARG A 240 11.93 -31.20 4.41
C ARG A 240 10.69 -31.78 5.08
N HIS A 241 10.91 -32.53 6.17
CA HIS A 241 9.86 -33.12 7.00
C HIS A 241 9.70 -32.41 8.36
N GLN A 242 10.63 -31.50 8.68
CA GLN A 242 10.58 -30.61 9.83
C GLN A 242 10.86 -29.19 9.32
N TYR A 243 10.29 -28.20 10.01
CA TYR A 243 10.44 -26.78 9.74
C TYR A 243 10.11 -26.39 8.29
N TYR A 244 9.02 -26.96 7.77
CA TYR A 244 8.68 -26.90 6.35
C TYR A 244 7.58 -25.87 6.02
N ARG A 245 6.81 -25.41 7.01
CA ARG A 245 5.79 -24.36 6.83
C ARG A 245 6.36 -22.98 7.13
N TYR A 246 6.02 -21.98 6.34
CA TYR A 246 6.53 -20.62 6.51
C TYR A 246 5.55 -19.65 7.17
N HIS A 247 4.30 -20.07 7.33
CA HIS A 247 3.24 -19.27 7.91
C HIS A 247 2.36 -20.11 8.84
N ASP A 248 1.90 -19.50 9.93
CA ASP A 248 0.95 -20.07 10.87
C ASP A 248 -0.39 -19.35 10.74
N TYR A 249 -1.34 -19.98 10.05
CA TYR A 249 -2.67 -19.41 9.81
C TYR A 249 -3.54 -19.34 11.07
N GLU A 250 -3.25 -20.14 12.10
CA GLU A 250 -4.00 -20.10 13.36
C GLU A 250 -3.56 -18.91 14.21
N LYS A 251 -2.26 -18.60 14.18
CA LYS A 251 -1.70 -17.45 14.91
C LYS A 251 -1.90 -16.14 14.15
N ILE A 252 -1.70 -16.15 12.84
CA ILE A 252 -1.76 -14.96 11.99
C ILE A 252 -2.76 -15.21 10.88
N PRO A 253 -4.05 -14.85 11.08
CA PRO A 253 -5.08 -15.07 10.07
C PRO A 253 -4.79 -14.24 8.82
N VAL A 254 -5.20 -14.75 7.66
CA VAL A 254 -5.08 -14.03 6.38
C VAL A 254 -6.40 -14.12 5.65
N THR A 255 -6.89 -12.97 5.20
CA THR A 255 -7.98 -12.90 4.22
C THR A 255 -7.39 -12.47 2.88
N PHE A 256 -7.69 -13.24 1.84
CA PHE A 256 -7.24 -12.94 0.48
C PHE A 256 -8.44 -13.02 -0.46
N SER A 257 -8.56 -12.05 -1.37
CA SER A 257 -9.63 -12.03 -2.36
C SER A 257 -9.13 -11.52 -3.70
N ILE A 258 -9.63 -12.12 -4.77
CA ILE A 258 -9.42 -11.67 -6.14
C ILE A 258 -10.78 -11.30 -6.72
N GLY A 259 -10.85 -10.13 -7.34
CA GLY A 259 -12.03 -9.64 -8.02
C GLY A 259 -11.78 -9.35 -9.48
N ILE A 260 -12.86 -9.44 -10.24
CA ILE A 260 -12.93 -8.94 -11.61
C ILE A 260 -14.16 -8.05 -11.74
N GLY A 261 -14.06 -7.03 -12.57
CA GLY A 261 -15.19 -6.12 -12.75
C GLY A 261 -14.95 -5.09 -13.84
N ASN A 262 -15.86 -4.14 -13.91
CA ASN A 262 -15.79 -2.99 -14.79
C ASN A 262 -15.71 -1.71 -13.97
N ARG A 263 -14.70 -0.87 -14.24
CA ARG A 263 -14.56 0.48 -13.70
C ARG A 263 -15.08 1.44 -14.75
N TYR A 264 -15.92 2.40 -14.37
CA TYR A 264 -16.27 3.54 -15.20
C TYR A 264 -15.61 4.77 -14.60
N LEU A 265 -14.81 5.48 -15.38
CA LEU A 265 -14.15 6.73 -14.99
C LEU A 265 -14.83 7.89 -15.71
N ALA A 266 -15.43 8.79 -14.95
CA ALA A 266 -16.11 9.95 -15.52
C ALA A 266 -15.11 11.07 -15.87
N ASP A 267 -15.39 11.78 -16.94
CA ASP A 267 -14.66 12.98 -17.32
C ASP A 267 -15.35 14.22 -16.74
N ASP A 268 -14.62 15.02 -15.97
CA ASP A 268 -15.07 16.27 -15.35
C ASP A 268 -16.47 16.17 -14.69
N ASN A 269 -16.69 15.09 -13.93
CA ASN A 269 -17.94 14.81 -13.21
C ASN A 269 -19.19 14.67 -14.10
N HIS A 270 -19.03 14.39 -15.40
CA HIS A 270 -20.14 14.15 -16.31
C HIS A 270 -20.61 12.69 -16.25
N LEU A 271 -21.90 12.48 -15.98
CA LEU A 271 -22.47 11.14 -15.77
C LEU A 271 -22.33 10.21 -17.00
N PHE A 272 -22.42 10.75 -18.21
CA PHE A 272 -22.47 9.98 -19.46
C PHE A 272 -21.30 10.29 -20.41
N ARG A 273 -20.26 10.97 -19.89
CA ARG A 273 -19.00 11.20 -20.61
C ARG A 273 -17.89 10.63 -19.75
N GLY A 274 -17.38 9.47 -20.15
CA GLY A 274 -16.47 8.68 -19.36
C GLY A 274 -16.04 7.44 -20.15
N GLU A 275 -15.13 6.68 -19.59
CA GLU A 275 -14.65 5.46 -20.22
C GLU A 275 -14.74 4.25 -19.28
N HIS A 276 -14.88 3.09 -19.90
CA HIS A 276 -14.89 1.82 -19.20
C HIS A 276 -13.50 1.19 -19.21
N ASN A 277 -13.07 0.74 -18.03
CA ASN A 277 -11.83 0.03 -17.83
C ASN A 277 -12.10 -1.27 -17.04
N PRO A 278 -12.22 -2.42 -17.72
CA PRO A 278 -12.26 -3.71 -17.03
C PRO A 278 -11.04 -3.86 -16.13
N TYR A 279 -11.21 -4.45 -14.95
CA TYR A 279 -10.14 -4.53 -13.96
C TYR A 279 -10.04 -5.90 -13.29
N VAL A 280 -8.84 -6.19 -12.78
CA VAL A 280 -8.58 -7.23 -11.78
C VAL A 280 -8.21 -6.53 -10.47
N ASP A 281 -8.81 -6.93 -9.36
CA ASP A 281 -8.59 -6.34 -8.04
C ASP A 281 -8.11 -7.43 -7.08
N ILE A 282 -7.03 -7.18 -6.35
CA ILE A 282 -6.47 -8.08 -5.37
C ILE A 282 -6.57 -7.40 -4.02
N ARG A 283 -7.27 -8.02 -3.07
CA ARG A 283 -7.42 -7.54 -1.70
C ARG A 283 -6.79 -8.53 -0.74
N MET A 284 -6.09 -8.00 0.25
CA MET A 284 -5.49 -8.79 1.31
C MET A 284 -5.59 -8.08 2.65
N GLN A 285 -5.83 -8.87 3.69
CA GLN A 285 -5.62 -8.50 5.07
C GLN A 285 -4.78 -9.59 5.71
N TYR A 286 -3.64 -9.21 6.26
CA TYR A 286 -2.72 -10.10 6.94
C TYR A 286 -2.72 -9.77 8.43
N GLY A 287 -2.89 -10.79 9.27
CA GLY A 287 -2.95 -10.67 10.72
C GLY A 287 -4.24 -10.06 11.27
N ASN A 288 -4.22 -9.86 12.59
CA ASN A 288 -5.27 -9.17 13.32
C ASN A 288 -4.69 -7.90 13.94
N ALA A 289 -5.34 -6.75 13.72
CA ALA A 289 -4.89 -5.48 14.26
C ALA A 289 -4.74 -5.52 15.80
N PHE A 290 -5.69 -6.15 16.48
CA PHE A 290 -5.82 -6.20 17.94
C PHE A 290 -5.07 -7.36 18.60
N ASP A 291 -4.25 -8.10 17.85
CA ASP A 291 -3.39 -9.11 18.45
C ASP A 291 -2.35 -8.44 19.37
N CYS A 292 -2.38 -8.82 20.65
CA CYS A 292 -1.51 -8.29 21.69
C CYS A 292 -0.27 -9.17 21.93
N GLU A 293 -0.24 -10.41 21.42
CA GLU A 293 0.91 -11.30 21.54
C GLU A 293 2.01 -10.95 20.53
N ASN A 294 1.62 -10.43 19.36
CA ASN A 294 2.54 -10.01 18.31
C ASN A 294 2.47 -8.50 18.12
N ASN A 295 3.64 -7.84 18.21
CA ASN A 295 3.78 -6.40 17.98
C ASN A 295 5.03 -6.08 17.14
N GLN A 296 5.31 -6.94 16.16
CA GLN A 296 6.43 -6.80 15.23
C GLN A 296 5.98 -6.01 14.00
N PRO A 297 6.86 -5.23 13.34
CA PRO A 297 6.48 -4.52 12.13
C PRO A 297 5.86 -5.45 11.08
N TYR A 298 4.71 -5.03 10.53
CA TYR A 298 3.89 -5.73 9.55
C TYR A 298 3.35 -7.10 10.01
N ASP A 299 3.20 -7.34 11.30
CA ASP A 299 2.35 -8.44 11.79
C ASP A 299 0.85 -8.21 11.50
N TYR A 300 0.44 -6.96 11.26
CA TYR A 300 -0.83 -6.57 10.67
C TYR A 300 -0.61 -5.64 9.47
N PHE A 301 -1.20 -5.95 8.32
CA PHE A 301 -1.25 -5.05 7.17
C PHE A 301 -2.47 -5.31 6.29
N THR A 302 -2.88 -4.29 5.53
CA THR A 302 -3.88 -4.40 4.48
C THR A 302 -3.30 -3.97 3.15
N GLY A 303 -3.69 -4.65 2.07
CA GLY A 303 -3.28 -4.30 0.72
C GLY A 303 -4.44 -4.39 -0.26
N ARG A 304 -4.50 -3.42 -1.17
CA ARG A 304 -5.37 -3.43 -2.34
C ARG A 304 -4.53 -3.08 -3.57
N PHE A 305 -4.64 -3.89 -4.61
CA PHE A 305 -4.00 -3.66 -5.91
C PHE A 305 -5.05 -3.79 -7.00
N SER A 306 -5.23 -2.75 -7.82
CA SER A 306 -6.19 -2.74 -8.92
C SER A 306 -5.47 -2.56 -10.25
N LEU A 307 -5.62 -3.54 -11.13
CA LEU A 307 -5.03 -3.59 -12.45
C LEU A 307 -6.10 -3.33 -13.51
N GLY A 308 -5.91 -2.28 -14.33
CA GLY A 308 -6.74 -1.99 -15.49
C GLY A 308 -6.35 -2.85 -16.70
N LEU A 309 -7.33 -3.23 -17.50
CA LEU A 309 -7.13 -4.07 -18.70
C LEU A 309 -7.34 -3.31 -20.02
N SER A 310 -7.57 -1.99 -19.94
CA SER A 310 -7.73 -1.12 -21.11
C SER A 310 -6.42 -0.47 -21.50
N LYS A 311 -6.24 -0.18 -22.80
CA LYS A 311 -5.02 0.45 -23.32
C LYS A 311 -4.88 1.94 -22.99
N ASN A 312 -6.01 2.64 -22.83
CA ASN A 312 -6.01 4.10 -22.62
C ASN A 312 -5.70 4.50 -21.17
N GLN A 313 -6.00 3.61 -20.22
CA GLN A 313 -5.76 3.86 -18.80
C GLN A 313 -4.53 3.08 -18.32
N PRO A 314 -3.86 3.52 -17.24
CA PRO A 314 -2.71 2.82 -16.69
C PRO A 314 -3.02 1.35 -16.35
N LEU A 315 -2.04 0.47 -16.55
CA LEU A 315 -2.16 -0.92 -16.10
C LEU A 315 -2.36 -0.98 -14.58
N ILE A 316 -1.62 -0.17 -13.82
CA ILE A 316 -1.77 -0.07 -12.36
C ILE A 316 -2.60 1.18 -12.08
N ASN A 317 -3.88 1.01 -11.82
CA ASN A 317 -4.77 2.14 -11.53
C ASN A 317 -4.65 2.58 -10.06
N GLN A 318 -4.48 1.62 -9.16
CA GLN A 318 -4.56 1.87 -7.73
C GLN A 318 -3.77 0.85 -6.91
N ILE A 319 -2.98 1.36 -5.97
CA ILE A 319 -2.36 0.59 -4.90
C ILE A 319 -2.69 1.30 -3.58
N ASN A 320 -3.19 0.57 -2.61
CA ASN A 320 -3.33 1.06 -1.24
C ASN A 320 -2.76 0.05 -0.27
N LEU A 321 -1.72 0.47 0.44
CA LEU A 321 -1.07 -0.33 1.46
C LEU A 321 -1.06 0.43 2.77
N MET A 322 -1.31 -0.33 3.84
CA MET A 322 -1.15 0.12 5.21
C MET A 322 -0.50 -1.02 5.99
N GLY A 323 0.62 -0.73 6.64
CA GLY A 323 1.33 -1.66 7.51
C GLY A 323 1.47 -1.12 8.92
N LYS A 324 1.16 -1.94 9.92
CA LYS A 324 1.37 -1.63 11.34
C LYS A 324 2.86 -1.75 11.66
N LEU A 325 3.51 -0.67 12.11
CA LEU A 325 4.91 -0.71 12.56
C LEU A 325 5.02 -1.07 14.03
N TRP A 326 4.07 -0.55 14.83
CA TRP A 326 3.97 -0.76 16.27
C TRP A 326 2.57 -0.37 16.74
N SER A 327 2.08 -1.01 17.79
CA SER A 327 0.79 -0.68 18.40
C SER A 327 0.71 -0.99 19.89
N THR A 328 -0.32 -0.48 20.54
CA THR A 328 -0.77 -0.86 21.86
C THR A 328 -2.30 -0.87 21.88
N THR A 329 -2.87 -1.83 22.62
CA THR A 329 -4.31 -2.02 22.75
C THR A 329 -4.77 -1.58 24.13
N PHE A 330 -5.98 -1.02 24.19
CA PHE A 330 -6.65 -0.60 25.41
C PHE A 330 -8.05 -1.17 25.43
N ASP A 331 -8.41 -1.80 26.54
CA ASP A 331 -9.78 -2.16 26.82
C ASP A 331 -10.48 -0.95 27.44
N THR A 332 -11.61 -0.56 26.88
CA THR A 332 -12.43 0.52 27.43
C THR A 332 -13.52 -0.05 28.33
N SER A 333 -14.07 0.78 29.22
CA SER A 333 -15.18 0.38 30.12
C SER A 333 -16.49 0.03 29.40
N THR A 334 -16.55 0.20 28.07
CA THR A 334 -17.74 0.02 27.23
C THR A 334 -17.65 -1.20 26.30
N ASP A 335 -16.77 -2.18 26.57
CA ASP A 335 -16.49 -3.34 25.70
C ASP A 335 -16.04 -2.96 24.28
N VAL A 336 -15.55 -1.73 24.09
CA VAL A 336 -14.95 -1.28 22.83
C VAL A 336 -13.45 -1.53 22.90
N ASN A 337 -12.93 -2.29 21.94
CA ASN A 337 -11.50 -2.48 21.80
C ASN A 337 -10.91 -1.28 21.06
N MET A 338 -9.91 -0.65 21.65
CA MET A 338 -9.20 0.48 21.05
C MET A 338 -7.74 0.11 20.82
N LEU A 339 -7.22 0.45 19.66
CA LEU A 339 -5.80 0.33 19.34
C LEU A 339 -5.27 1.71 18.96
N PHE A 340 -4.11 2.07 19.51
CA PHE A 340 -3.28 3.16 19.01
C PHE A 340 -1.98 2.59 18.46
N GLY A 341 -1.50 3.11 17.34
CA GLY A 341 -0.25 2.63 16.77
C GLY A 341 0.35 3.58 15.75
N PHE A 342 1.52 3.20 15.25
CA PHE A 342 2.18 3.83 14.13
C PHE A 342 2.05 2.95 12.89
N PHE A 343 1.68 3.58 11.78
CA PHE A 343 1.39 2.92 10.53
C PHE A 343 2.17 3.56 9.40
N GLN A 344 2.67 2.73 8.51
CA GLN A 344 3.24 3.15 7.25
C GLN A 344 2.16 3.05 6.17
N HIS A 345 2.01 4.08 5.35
CA HIS A 345 1.10 4.04 4.19
C HIS A 345 1.90 4.15 2.89
N PHE A 346 1.44 3.40 1.89
CA PHE A 346 1.88 3.54 0.51
C PHE A 346 0.64 3.54 -0.38
N ASN A 347 0.30 4.70 -0.94
CA ASN A 347 -0.86 4.84 -1.81
C ASN A 347 -0.43 5.36 -3.16
N TYR A 348 -0.98 4.81 -4.22
CA TYR A 348 -0.72 5.18 -5.60
C TYR A 348 -2.05 5.17 -6.33
N TYR A 349 -2.40 6.28 -6.97
CA TYR A 349 -3.58 6.43 -7.80
C TYR A 349 -3.14 7.10 -9.08
N ASP A 350 -3.44 6.43 -10.19
CA ASP A 350 -3.05 6.90 -11.50
C ASP A 350 -4.23 6.80 -12.47
N SER A 351 -4.32 7.79 -13.33
CA SER A 351 -5.30 7.84 -14.41
C SER A 351 -4.70 8.65 -15.55
N GLU A 352 -5.17 8.36 -16.76
CA GLU A 352 -4.88 9.18 -17.93
C GLU A 352 -6.14 9.90 -18.41
N GLU A 353 -6.00 10.74 -19.43
CA GLU A 353 -7.12 11.41 -20.08
C GLU A 353 -8.19 10.42 -20.54
N VAL A 354 -9.45 10.76 -20.32
CA VAL A 354 -10.58 9.96 -20.81
C VAL A 354 -10.70 10.11 -22.33
N ILE A 355 -10.84 8.99 -23.06
CA ILE A 355 -11.04 8.99 -24.52
C ILE A 355 -12.23 9.89 -24.88
N ASP A 356 -12.04 10.75 -25.89
CA ASP A 356 -13.05 11.72 -26.36
C ASP A 356 -13.62 12.62 -25.24
N GLY A 357 -12.85 12.80 -24.16
CA GLY A 357 -13.19 13.62 -23.00
C GLY A 357 -12.75 15.08 -23.12
N SER A 358 -12.52 15.71 -21.96
CA SER A 358 -12.15 17.12 -21.84
C SER A 358 -10.68 17.42 -22.19
N GLY A 359 -9.87 16.39 -22.48
CA GLY A 359 -8.41 16.51 -22.63
C GLY A 359 -7.70 16.82 -21.30
N ARG A 360 -8.33 16.47 -20.17
CA ARG A 360 -7.75 16.64 -18.83
C ARG A 360 -7.62 15.31 -18.14
N ILE A 361 -6.51 15.14 -17.43
CA ILE A 361 -6.28 13.96 -16.60
C ILE A 361 -7.14 14.09 -15.32
N PRO A 362 -7.97 13.09 -14.98
CA PRO A 362 -8.91 13.23 -13.87
C PRO A 362 -8.23 13.33 -12.49
N TYR A 363 -7.24 12.49 -12.22
CA TYR A 363 -6.43 12.55 -11.01
C TYR A 363 -5.09 11.80 -11.16
N LYS A 364 -4.07 12.25 -10.45
CA LYS A 364 -2.88 11.46 -10.09
C LYS A 364 -2.49 11.83 -8.68
N ILE A 365 -2.31 10.85 -7.81
CA ILE A 365 -1.76 11.10 -6.48
C ILE A 365 -1.00 9.90 -5.96
N SER A 366 0.12 10.15 -5.31
CA SER A 366 0.85 9.12 -4.61
C SER A 366 1.39 9.64 -3.28
N GLU A 367 1.39 8.72 -2.33
CA GLU A 367 1.99 8.81 -1.01
C GLU A 367 3.09 7.74 -0.97
N ALA A 368 4.19 7.98 -1.68
CA ALA A 368 5.26 7.00 -1.88
C ALA A 368 6.10 6.76 -0.62
N ALA A 369 6.22 7.78 0.24
CA ALA A 369 6.90 7.67 1.53
C ALA A 369 6.08 8.37 2.61
N SER A 370 5.37 7.58 3.42
CA SER A 370 4.61 8.13 4.54
C SER A 370 4.54 7.23 5.75
N LEU A 371 4.41 7.87 6.90
CA LEU A 371 4.20 7.21 8.18
C LEU A 371 3.47 8.14 9.14
N GLY A 372 2.76 7.58 10.10
CA GLY A 372 2.19 8.37 11.18
C GLY A 372 1.29 7.59 12.12
N PRO A 373 0.75 8.26 13.14
CA PRO A 373 -0.12 7.63 14.12
C PRO A 373 -1.49 7.26 13.51
N GLY A 374 -2.12 6.26 14.13
CA GLY A 374 -3.47 5.87 13.83
C GLY A 374 -4.17 5.27 15.03
N ILE A 375 -5.49 5.30 14.97
CA ILE A 375 -6.38 4.69 15.96
C ILE A 375 -7.36 3.76 15.24
N ILE A 376 -7.57 2.58 15.80
CA ILE A 376 -8.60 1.64 15.34
C ILE A 376 -9.52 1.34 16.53
N TYR A 377 -10.83 1.57 16.34
CA TYR A 377 -11.89 1.20 17.26
C TYR A 377 -12.64 0.01 16.70
N GLN A 378 -12.86 -1.00 17.53
CA GLN A 378 -13.74 -2.12 17.23
C GLN A 378 -14.85 -2.15 18.27
N TYR A 379 -16.07 -1.93 17.81
CA TYR A 379 -17.25 -1.91 18.67
C TYR A 379 -17.77 -3.34 18.90
N PRO A 380 -18.37 -3.61 20.08
CA PRO A 380 -18.94 -4.90 20.36
C PRO A 380 -20.10 -5.20 19.40
N GLN A 381 -20.31 -6.49 19.13
CA GLN A 381 -21.29 -6.92 18.15
C GLN A 381 -22.72 -6.65 18.64
N VAL A 382 -23.50 -5.88 17.88
CA VAL A 382 -24.90 -5.61 18.20
C VAL A 382 -25.79 -6.71 17.64
N ASN A 383 -26.61 -7.32 18.50
CA ASN A 383 -27.59 -8.35 18.15
C ASN A 383 -27.01 -9.52 17.35
N SER A 384 -25.72 -9.85 17.55
CA SER A 384 -24.99 -10.91 16.83
C SER A 384 -24.94 -10.74 15.29
N LEU A 385 -25.28 -9.57 14.75
CA LEU A 385 -25.42 -9.36 13.29
C LEU A 385 -24.52 -8.26 12.74
N VAL A 386 -24.19 -7.23 13.53
CA VAL A 386 -23.43 -6.08 13.04
C VAL A 386 -22.16 -5.89 13.85
N ASN A 387 -21.02 -5.90 13.16
CA ASN A 387 -19.73 -5.47 13.70
C ASN A 387 -19.35 -4.14 13.04
N LEU A 388 -18.99 -3.15 13.87
CA LEU A 388 -18.55 -1.84 13.43
C LEU A 388 -17.09 -1.65 13.80
N GLU A 389 -16.28 -1.27 12.81
CA GLU A 389 -14.90 -0.88 12.99
C GLU A 389 -14.67 0.53 12.42
N GLN A 390 -13.96 1.36 13.18
CA GLN A 390 -13.61 2.72 12.78
C GLN A 390 -12.09 2.88 12.84
N ARG A 391 -11.48 3.23 11.71
CA ARG A 391 -10.04 3.50 11.61
C ARG A 391 -9.84 4.98 11.29
N ILE A 392 -8.86 5.60 11.95
CA ILE A 392 -8.46 6.98 11.70
C ILE A 392 -6.94 7.04 11.67
N PHE A 393 -6.38 7.57 10.60
CA PHE A 393 -4.94 7.71 10.43
C PHE A 393 -4.58 9.15 10.07
N VAL A 394 -3.46 9.63 10.61
CA VAL A 394 -2.81 10.87 10.21
C VAL A 394 -1.38 10.52 9.85
N SER A 395 -0.96 10.79 8.62
CA SER A 395 0.38 10.42 8.14
C SER A 395 1.12 11.65 7.62
N GLY A 396 2.40 11.76 7.99
CA GLY A 396 3.31 12.69 7.33
C GLY A 396 3.77 12.07 6.01
N ILE A 397 3.59 12.80 4.92
CA ILE A 397 4.08 12.44 3.59
C ILE A 397 5.46 13.06 3.43
N LEU A 398 6.50 12.24 3.52
CA LEU A 398 7.89 12.67 3.30
C LEU A 398 8.16 12.90 1.82
N LEU A 399 7.58 12.05 0.98
CA LEU A 399 7.57 12.18 -0.47
C LEU A 399 6.24 11.68 -1.03
N GLY A 400 5.61 12.51 -1.84
CA GLY A 400 4.44 12.17 -2.63
C GLY A 400 4.48 12.86 -3.98
N GLY A 401 3.51 12.52 -4.82
CA GLY A 401 3.29 13.18 -6.10
C GLY A 401 1.82 13.50 -6.29
N SER A 402 1.53 14.55 -7.04
CA SER A 402 0.17 15.00 -7.34
C SER A 402 0.11 15.60 -8.74
N LEU A 403 -0.95 15.29 -9.48
CA LEU A 403 -1.19 15.82 -10.82
C LEU A 403 -1.04 17.34 -10.86
N THR A 404 -0.37 17.84 -11.90
CA THR A 404 -0.30 19.26 -12.20
C THR A 404 -0.90 19.56 -13.58
N ASP A 405 -1.38 20.79 -13.75
CA ASP A 405 -2.13 21.25 -14.91
C ASP A 405 -1.28 22.10 -15.88
N TYR A 406 -0.07 22.51 -15.47
CA TYR A 406 0.78 23.43 -16.25
C TYR A 406 2.21 22.92 -16.51
N TYR A 407 2.73 22.05 -15.65
CA TYR A 407 4.03 21.43 -15.85
C TYR A 407 3.94 20.16 -16.71
N ASN A 408 4.57 20.21 -17.88
CA ASN A 408 4.77 19.05 -18.75
C ASN A 408 6.18 19.12 -19.36
N ILE A 409 7.13 18.41 -18.74
CA ILE A 409 8.53 18.39 -19.16
C ILE A 409 8.98 16.94 -19.30
N ILE A 410 9.49 16.61 -20.50
CA ILE A 410 9.68 15.22 -20.96
C ILE A 410 8.35 14.48 -20.86
N ASP A 411 8.24 13.52 -19.95
CA ASP A 411 7.06 12.70 -19.73
C ASP A 411 6.44 12.96 -18.35
N ARG A 412 6.91 13.99 -17.63
CA ARG A 412 6.41 14.32 -16.29
C ARG A 412 5.30 15.36 -16.31
N ASN A 413 4.11 14.91 -15.94
CA ASN A 413 2.89 15.72 -15.82
C ASN A 413 2.37 15.81 -14.37
N TYR A 414 3.26 15.77 -13.38
CA TYR A 414 2.89 15.86 -11.97
C TYR A 414 3.94 16.61 -11.17
N ASN A 415 3.51 17.16 -10.04
CA ASN A 415 4.40 17.75 -9.06
C ASN A 415 4.75 16.74 -7.98
N MET A 416 5.97 16.85 -7.45
CA MET A 416 6.43 16.15 -6.26
C MET A 416 6.37 17.05 -5.04
N GLY A 417 6.39 16.46 -3.86
CA GLY A 417 6.35 17.24 -2.65
C GLY A 417 6.32 16.43 -1.37
N SER A 418 6.19 17.16 -0.27
CA SER A 418 5.94 16.60 1.05
C SER A 418 4.68 17.23 1.64
N GLY A 419 4.11 16.63 2.67
CA GLY A 419 2.85 17.10 3.23
C GLY A 419 2.25 16.13 4.22
N TYR A 420 0.93 15.98 4.20
CA TYR A 420 0.23 15.08 5.12
C TYR A 420 -1.00 14.45 4.48
N SER A 421 -1.43 13.32 5.03
CA SER A 421 -2.71 12.71 4.73
C SER A 421 -3.53 12.42 5.99
N ILE A 422 -4.85 12.45 5.84
CA ILE A 422 -5.81 12.02 6.85
C ILE A 422 -6.69 10.96 6.21
N LYS A 423 -6.85 9.82 6.88
CA LYS A 423 -7.69 8.73 6.40
C LYS A 423 -8.68 8.32 7.46
N ASN A 424 -9.92 8.10 7.06
CA ASN A 424 -10.98 7.60 7.91
C ASN A 424 -11.65 6.43 7.20
N ASN A 425 -11.69 5.26 7.83
CA ASN A 425 -12.32 4.07 7.27
C ASN A 425 -13.37 3.56 8.26
N THR A 426 -14.64 3.68 7.91
CA THR A 426 -15.74 3.06 8.64
C THR A 426 -16.08 1.75 7.97
N ILE A 427 -16.10 0.64 8.71
CA ILE A 427 -16.42 -0.69 8.21
C ILE A 427 -17.58 -1.25 9.02
N MET A 428 -18.69 -1.56 8.36
CA MET A 428 -19.84 -2.23 8.93
C MET A 428 -19.99 -3.60 8.29
N ASN A 429 -19.75 -4.64 9.06
CA ASN A 429 -19.91 -6.02 8.63
C ASN A 429 -21.26 -6.57 9.13
N PHE A 430 -22.09 -7.04 8.20
CA PHE A 430 -23.43 -7.59 8.45
C PHE A 430 -23.42 -9.14 8.47
N GLY A 431 -22.30 -9.74 8.86
CA GLY A 431 -22.10 -11.18 8.92
C GLY A 431 -22.30 -11.83 7.55
N LYS A 432 -23.29 -12.73 7.46
CA LYS A 432 -23.58 -13.49 6.24
C LYS A 432 -24.21 -12.67 5.10
N HIS A 433 -24.56 -11.41 5.33
CA HIS A 433 -25.28 -10.59 4.34
C HIS A 433 -24.34 -9.74 3.49
N GLY A 434 -23.20 -9.32 4.04
CA GLY A 434 -22.27 -8.47 3.32
C GLY A 434 -21.55 -7.46 4.20
N LEU A 435 -20.94 -6.49 3.55
CA LEU A 435 -20.14 -5.44 4.17
C LEU A 435 -20.49 -4.09 3.52
N PHE A 436 -20.59 -3.06 4.34
CA PHE A 436 -20.53 -1.68 3.91
C PHE A 436 -19.24 -1.06 4.45
N ALA A 437 -18.49 -0.36 3.60
CA ALA A 437 -17.39 0.47 4.05
C ALA A 437 -17.50 1.88 3.50
N LEU A 438 -17.08 2.86 4.29
CA LEU A 438 -16.90 4.24 3.85
C LEU A 438 -15.44 4.63 4.08
N ASN A 439 -14.71 4.79 2.98
CA ASN A 439 -13.34 5.24 3.00
C ASN A 439 -13.29 6.73 2.64
N LEU A 440 -12.73 7.54 3.54
CA LEU A 440 -12.45 8.95 3.30
C LEU A 440 -10.93 9.12 3.31
N GLY A 441 -10.39 9.67 2.23
CA GLY A 441 -8.98 10.04 2.11
C GLY A 441 -8.86 11.53 1.87
N PHE A 442 -8.00 12.19 2.62
CA PHE A 442 -7.63 13.57 2.39
C PHE A 442 -6.10 13.65 2.29
N TYR A 443 -5.61 14.29 1.24
CA TYR A 443 -4.19 14.46 0.97
C TYR A 443 -3.91 15.93 0.76
N HIS A 444 -2.83 16.43 1.35
CA HIS A 444 -2.35 17.78 1.14
C HIS A 444 -0.83 17.74 0.92
N ILE A 445 -0.41 18.00 -0.32
CA ILE A 445 0.99 17.90 -0.74
C ILE A 445 1.46 19.29 -1.16
N PHE A 446 2.64 19.68 -0.69
CA PHE A 446 3.28 20.95 -0.98
C PHE A 446 4.48 20.73 -1.90
N SER A 447 4.50 21.46 -3.00
CA SER A 447 5.60 21.52 -3.95
C SER A 447 6.38 22.80 -3.68
N TRP A 448 7.53 22.64 -3.04
CA TRP A 448 8.30 23.73 -2.43
C TRP A 448 9.21 24.45 -3.43
N LYS A 449 9.79 23.68 -4.36
CA LYS A 449 10.82 24.13 -5.30
C LYS A 449 10.32 24.04 -6.74
N GLY A 450 9.95 25.18 -7.32
CA GLY A 450 9.54 25.25 -8.72
C GLY A 450 10.67 25.57 -9.70
N TYR A 451 10.31 25.80 -10.96
CA TYR A 451 11.21 26.07 -12.09
C TYR A 451 11.17 27.53 -12.59
N GLU A 452 10.42 28.41 -11.92
CA GLU A 452 9.96 29.71 -12.45
C GLU A 452 11.07 30.77 -12.61
N HIS A 453 12.29 30.45 -12.16
CA HIS A 453 13.48 31.28 -12.35
C HIS A 453 14.52 30.64 -13.28
N LYS A 454 14.10 29.61 -14.04
CA LYS A 454 14.96 28.88 -14.97
C LYS A 454 14.49 29.11 -16.40
N ASP A 455 15.45 29.22 -17.29
CA ASP A 455 15.19 29.30 -18.72
C ASP A 455 14.96 27.88 -19.27
N LEU A 456 13.70 27.57 -19.57
CA LEU A 456 13.30 26.26 -20.08
C LEU A 456 13.75 26.03 -21.54
N GLU A 457 14.11 27.09 -22.29
CA GLU A 457 14.58 26.95 -23.68
C GLU A 457 16.04 26.45 -23.73
N THR A 458 16.82 26.67 -22.67
CA THR A 458 18.26 26.37 -22.64
C THR A 458 18.66 25.34 -21.59
N VAL A 459 17.81 25.07 -20.59
CA VAL A 459 18.08 24.03 -19.58
C VAL A 459 17.84 22.64 -20.15
N ASP A 460 18.84 21.77 -20.00
CA ASP A 460 18.66 20.34 -20.20
C ASP A 460 17.58 19.80 -19.24
N PRO A 461 16.47 19.24 -19.75
CA PRO A 461 15.39 18.71 -18.94
C PRO A 461 15.84 17.68 -17.90
N LEU A 462 16.88 16.87 -18.17
CA LEU A 462 17.44 15.92 -17.20
C LEU A 462 18.12 16.60 -16.01
N HIS A 463 18.53 17.85 -16.18
CA HIS A 463 19.16 18.67 -15.15
C HIS A 463 18.19 19.70 -14.54
N LEU A 464 16.91 19.68 -14.93
CA LEU A 464 15.90 20.58 -14.41
C LEU A 464 15.49 20.16 -12.99
N ASN A 465 16.31 20.55 -12.04
CA ASN A 465 16.16 20.27 -10.60
C ASN A 465 14.99 21.06 -9.97
N ALA A 466 13.76 20.61 -10.18
CA ALA A 466 12.52 21.20 -9.66
C ALA A 466 11.50 20.11 -9.32
N GLN A 467 10.62 20.39 -8.36
CA GLN A 467 9.53 19.51 -7.96
C GLN A 467 8.28 19.64 -8.86
N GLY A 468 8.35 20.38 -9.95
CA GLY A 468 7.19 20.78 -10.77
C GLY A 468 6.77 22.22 -10.48
N ASP A 469 5.50 22.56 -10.64
CA ASP A 469 4.98 23.89 -10.31
C ASP A 469 5.00 24.14 -8.79
N LYS A 470 5.51 25.30 -8.37
CA LYS A 470 5.46 25.67 -6.94
C LYS A 470 4.02 25.93 -6.49
N GLY A 471 3.63 25.30 -5.39
CA GLY A 471 2.24 25.38 -4.93
C GLY A 471 1.86 24.29 -3.93
N ASN A 472 0.57 24.00 -3.84
CA ASN A 472 0.06 22.86 -3.08
C ASN A 472 -1.19 22.27 -3.72
N VAL A 473 -1.37 20.97 -3.53
CA VAL A 473 -2.54 20.22 -3.99
C VAL A 473 -3.26 19.64 -2.79
N MET A 474 -4.57 19.89 -2.71
CA MET A 474 -5.49 19.19 -1.83
C MET A 474 -6.32 18.21 -2.66
N LEU A 475 -6.35 16.94 -2.26
CA LEU A 475 -7.23 15.92 -2.85
C LEU A 475 -8.07 15.28 -1.74
N ALA A 476 -9.39 15.35 -1.91
CA ALA A 476 -10.33 14.57 -1.12
C ALA A 476 -10.90 13.42 -1.96
N VAL A 477 -10.95 12.24 -1.36
CA VAL A 477 -11.50 11.00 -1.94
C VAL A 477 -12.57 10.48 -1.01
N ILE A 478 -13.78 10.28 -1.52
CA ILE A 478 -14.89 9.67 -0.79
C ILE A 478 -15.25 8.38 -1.52
N ASN A 479 -15.10 7.24 -0.84
CA ASN A 479 -15.29 5.93 -1.45
C ASN A 479 -16.20 5.03 -0.58
N PRO A 480 -17.52 5.10 -0.78
CA PRO A 480 -18.44 4.07 -0.31
C PRO A 480 -18.27 2.76 -1.09
N ILE A 481 -18.27 1.65 -0.35
CA ILE A 481 -18.16 0.28 -0.84
C ILE A 481 -19.32 -0.52 -0.26
N ILE A 482 -20.00 -1.29 -1.11
CA ILE A 482 -20.99 -2.29 -0.72
C ILE A 482 -20.53 -3.63 -1.29
N GLU A 483 -20.30 -4.60 -0.42
CA GLU A 483 -20.11 -6.00 -0.79
C GLU A 483 -21.34 -6.80 -0.35
N LEU A 484 -22.00 -7.47 -1.28
CA LEU A 484 -23.13 -8.36 -1.00
C LEU A 484 -22.65 -9.80 -1.04
N GLN A 485 -22.84 -10.54 0.06
CA GLN A 485 -22.45 -11.95 0.11
C GLN A 485 -23.43 -12.79 -0.72
N LEU A 486 -22.92 -13.46 -1.77
CA LEU A 486 -23.73 -14.35 -2.61
C LEU A 486 -23.69 -15.79 -2.10
N ASN A 487 -22.51 -16.24 -1.68
CA ASN A 487 -22.24 -17.50 -0.98
C ASN A 487 -20.93 -17.34 -0.19
N PRO A 488 -20.44 -18.31 0.63
CA PRO A 488 -19.26 -18.11 1.47
C PRO A 488 -17.97 -17.62 0.75
N HIS A 489 -17.81 -17.89 -0.54
CA HIS A 489 -16.64 -17.50 -1.32
C HIS A 489 -16.89 -16.31 -2.26
N PHE A 490 -18.11 -16.13 -2.76
CA PHE A 490 -18.41 -15.11 -3.76
C PHE A 490 -19.17 -13.91 -3.16
N LYS A 491 -18.71 -12.71 -3.52
CA LYS A 491 -19.39 -11.45 -3.20
C LYS A 491 -19.61 -10.62 -4.47
N ALA A 492 -20.75 -9.96 -4.59
CA ALA A 492 -20.92 -8.87 -5.53
C ALA A 492 -20.36 -7.58 -4.89
N ASN A 493 -19.59 -6.80 -5.65
CA ASN A 493 -18.92 -5.60 -5.17
C ASN A 493 -19.37 -4.39 -5.97
N ILE A 494 -19.82 -3.37 -5.25
CA ILE A 494 -20.27 -2.09 -5.79
C ILE A 494 -19.49 -1.01 -5.06
N GLU A 495 -18.77 -0.20 -5.81
CA GLU A 495 -18.01 0.93 -5.28
C GLU A 495 -18.31 2.18 -6.09
N SER A 496 -18.31 3.31 -5.41
CA SER A 496 -18.22 4.62 -6.06
C SER A 496 -17.11 5.39 -5.38
N SER A 497 -16.25 6.06 -6.14
CA SER A 497 -15.26 6.99 -5.57
C SER A 497 -15.51 8.36 -6.17
N TYR A 498 -15.63 9.39 -5.33
CA TYR A 498 -15.71 10.78 -5.74
C TYR A 498 -14.41 11.48 -5.37
N TYR A 499 -13.82 12.16 -6.35
CA TYR A 499 -12.56 12.88 -6.24
C TYR A 499 -12.82 14.38 -6.35
N TYR A 500 -12.31 15.13 -5.38
CA TYR A 500 -12.28 16.58 -5.40
C TYR A 500 -10.84 17.04 -5.26
N ARG A 501 -10.29 17.62 -6.32
CA ARG A 501 -8.94 18.19 -6.35
C ARG A 501 -9.04 19.71 -6.37
N GLN A 502 -8.25 20.35 -5.52
CA GLN A 502 -7.99 21.78 -5.57
C GLN A 502 -6.48 22.00 -5.56
N THR A 503 -5.97 22.63 -6.60
CA THR A 503 -4.56 22.96 -6.73
C THR A 503 -4.39 24.47 -6.68
N HIS A 504 -3.55 24.90 -5.75
CA HIS A 504 -3.07 26.28 -5.69
C HIS A 504 -1.68 26.37 -6.30
N TYR A 505 -1.51 27.33 -7.21
CA TYR A 505 -0.23 27.58 -7.88
C TYR A 505 0.30 28.96 -7.49
N ALA A 506 1.61 29.05 -7.23
CA ALA A 506 2.22 30.33 -6.89
C ALA A 506 2.30 31.28 -8.11
N HIS A 507 2.39 30.72 -9.31
CA HIS A 507 2.68 31.47 -10.55
C HIS A 507 1.67 31.21 -11.68
N HIS A 508 0.66 30.36 -11.45
CA HIS A 508 -0.40 30.04 -12.40
C HIS A 508 -1.78 30.20 -11.76
N PRO A 509 -2.87 30.26 -12.54
CA PRO A 509 -4.22 30.26 -11.99
C PRO A 509 -4.55 28.95 -11.27
N ASP A 510 -5.20 29.06 -10.11
CA ASP A 510 -5.70 27.91 -9.35
C ASP A 510 -6.65 27.04 -10.18
N VAL A 511 -6.58 25.73 -9.97
CA VAL A 511 -7.43 24.76 -10.67
C VAL A 511 -8.22 23.95 -9.66
N THR A 512 -9.52 23.81 -9.94
CA THR A 512 -10.40 22.88 -9.22
C THR A 512 -10.94 21.86 -10.20
N TYR A 513 -10.87 20.59 -9.84
CA TYR A 513 -11.36 19.49 -10.67
C TYR A 513 -12.16 18.49 -9.84
N LYS A 514 -13.23 17.97 -10.45
CA LYS A 514 -14.14 17.01 -9.82
C LYS A 514 -14.34 15.86 -10.78
N THR A 515 -14.30 14.65 -10.25
CA THR A 515 -14.64 13.45 -11.02
C THR A 515 -15.18 12.38 -10.09
N PHE A 516 -15.83 11.39 -10.67
CA PHE A 516 -16.18 10.18 -9.96
C PHE A 516 -15.79 8.95 -10.78
N GLU A 517 -15.56 7.85 -10.08
CA GLU A 517 -15.52 6.52 -10.68
C GLU A 517 -16.59 5.65 -10.04
N THR A 518 -17.01 4.62 -10.77
CA THR A 518 -17.83 3.54 -10.23
C THR A 518 -17.22 2.20 -10.59
N ARG A 519 -17.20 1.25 -9.66
CA ARG A 519 -16.74 -0.11 -9.91
C ARG A 519 -17.84 -1.10 -9.59
N LEU A 520 -18.11 -1.98 -10.54
CA LEU A 520 -19.05 -3.09 -10.38
C LEU A 520 -18.30 -4.38 -10.70
N GLY A 521 -18.32 -5.35 -9.79
CA GLY A 521 -17.56 -6.57 -9.97
C GLY A 521 -18.00 -7.72 -9.08
N LEU A 522 -17.30 -8.85 -9.24
CA LEU A 522 -17.43 -10.05 -8.43
C LEU A 522 -16.09 -10.30 -7.74
N LEU A 523 -16.12 -10.58 -6.43
CA LEU A 523 -14.97 -10.96 -5.62
C LEU A 523 -15.08 -12.42 -5.24
N TYR A 524 -13.97 -13.14 -5.36
CA TYR A 524 -13.77 -14.48 -4.81
C TYR A 524 -12.83 -14.40 -3.61
N GLN A 525 -13.31 -14.81 -2.44
CA GLN A 525 -12.57 -14.89 -1.19
C GLN A 525 -12.14 -16.34 -0.93
N PHE A 526 -10.83 -16.53 -0.70
CA PHE A 526 -10.20 -17.83 -0.54
C PHE A 526 -10.38 -18.43 0.85
#